data_AF-A0A3M1KWH3-F1
#
_entry.id   AF-A0A3M1KWH3-F1
#
_cell.length_a   1.000
_cell.length_b   1.000
_cell.length_c   1.000
_cell.angle_alpha   90.00
_cell.angle_beta   90.00
_cell.angle_gamma   90.00
#
_symmetry.space_group_name_H-M   'P 1'
#
loop_
_entity.id
_entity.type
_entity.pdbx_description
1 polymer ?
#
loop_
_entity_poly.entity_id
_entity_poly.type
_entity_poly.pdbx_seq_one_letter_code
_entity_poly.pdbx_strand_id
1 'polypeptide(L)' 'MEYVFEPERLHECVRQGIGLPVGEAFDRITEALSRAYPRRIQTGERRWHMNNAGGAMGQMTLLYASMREYII' A
#
# COMPACT_ATOMS: atom_id res chain seq x y z
N MET A 1 6.77 16.45 -14.86
CA MET A 1 5.78 16.29 -13.79
C MET A 1 6.11 14.94 -13.17
N GLU A 2 6.58 14.93 -11.93
CA GLU A 2 7.24 13.76 -11.34
C GLU A 2 6.23 12.99 -10.49
N TYR A 3 6.18 11.67 -10.68
CA TYR A 3 5.39 10.76 -9.87
C TYR A 3 5.99 10.67 -8.47
N VAL A 4 5.16 10.47 -7.45
CA VAL A 4 5.62 10.32 -6.06
C VAL A 4 6.25 8.94 -5.84
N PHE A 5 5.86 7.93 -6.63
CA PHE A 5 6.33 6.56 -6.48
C PHE A 5 6.90 5.99 -7.77
N GLU A 6 8.11 5.45 -7.69
CA GLU A 6 8.74 4.72 -8.77
C GLU A 6 8.29 3.25 -8.75
N PRO A 7 7.80 2.67 -9.86
CA PRO A 7 7.30 1.29 -9.90
C PRO A 7 8.31 0.25 -9.41
N GLU A 8 9.59 0.40 -9.77
CA GLU A 8 10.67 -0.51 -9.37
C GLU A 8 10.86 -0.48 -7.86
N ARG A 9 10.81 0.72 -7.27
CA ARG A 9 10.97 0.91 -5.83
C ARG A 9 9.76 0.39 -5.05
N LEU A 10 8.55 0.51 -5.59
CA LEU A 10 7.37 -0.17 -5.06
C LEU A 10 7.52 -1.69 -5.08
N HIS A 11 8.01 -2.25 -6.20
CA HIS A 11 8.25 -3.68 -6.31
C HIS A 11 9.23 -4.18 -5.25
N GLU A 12 10.35 -3.48 -5.03
CA GLU A 12 11.31 -3.79 -3.97
C GLU A 12 10.66 -3.81 -2.56
N CYS A 13 9.73 -2.90 -2.29
CA CYS A 13 9.01 -2.87 -1.01
C CYS A 13 8.07 -4.07 -0.88
N VAL A 14 7.29 -4.37 -1.92
CA VAL A 14 6.34 -5.51 -1.91
C VAL A 14 7.06 -6.84 -1.74
N ARG A 15 8.24 -7.01 -2.34
CA ARG A 15 9.04 -8.24 -2.22
C ARG A 15 9.36 -8.61 -0.78
N GLN A 16 9.41 -7.65 0.15
CA GLN A 16 9.71 -7.92 1.56
C GLN A 16 8.57 -8.65 2.29
N GLY A 17 7.35 -8.63 1.76
CA GLY A 17 6.21 -9.37 2.34
C GLY A 17 5.96 -10.74 1.71
N ILE A 18 6.66 -11.09 0.61
CA ILE A 18 6.38 -12.34 -0.12
C ILE A 18 6.74 -13.56 0.74
N GLY A 19 5.80 -14.49 0.87
CA GLY A 19 5.96 -15.73 1.62
C GLY A 19 5.61 -15.63 3.11
N LEU A 20 5.30 -14.43 3.61
CA LEU A 20 4.82 -14.23 4.98
C LEU A 20 3.30 -14.44 5.08
N PRO A 21 2.75 -14.75 6.27
CA PRO A 21 1.31 -14.70 6.52
C PRO A 21 0.75 -13.31 6.18
N VAL A 22 -0.47 -13.25 5.62
CA VAL A 22 -1.05 -12.02 5.04
C VAL A 22 -0.97 -10.79 5.95
N GLY A 23 -1.31 -10.92 7.24
CA GLY A 23 -1.22 -9.80 8.17
C GLY A 23 0.22 -9.27 8.34
N GLU A 24 1.16 -10.18 8.55
CA GLU A 24 2.59 -9.86 8.69
C GLU A 24 3.18 -9.32 7.38
N ALA A 25 2.76 -9.88 6.23
CA ALA A 25 3.14 -9.38 4.92
C ALA A 25 2.73 -7.92 4.75
N PHE A 26 1.49 -7.57 5.09
CA PHE A 26 1.04 -6.17 5.03
C PHE A 26 1.84 -5.26 5.97
N ASP A 27 2.10 -5.69 7.20
CA ASP A 27 2.92 -4.92 8.16
C ASP A 27 4.32 -4.66 7.60
N ARG A 28 4.96 -5.70 7.07
CA ARG A 28 6.29 -5.60 6.51
C ARG A 28 6.34 -4.69 5.29
N ILE A 29 5.34 -4.76 4.42
CA ILE A 29 5.23 -3.91 3.22
C ILE A 29 4.96 -2.45 3.62
N THR A 30 4.01 -2.17 4.52
CA THR A 30 3.71 -0.81 5.00
C THR A 30 4.95 -0.16 5.64
N GLU A 31 5.71 -0.93 6.42
CA GLU A 31 6.96 -0.47 7.03
C GLU A 31 8.07 -0.20 5.99
N ALA A 32 8.20 -1.05 4.98
CA ALA A 32 9.13 -0.82 3.87
C ALA A 32 8.77 0.45 3.08
N LEU A 33 7.49 0.63 2.76
CA LEU A 33 6.99 1.82 2.08
C LEU A 33 7.20 3.09 2.90
N SER A 34 6.95 3.07 4.22
CA SER A 34 7.10 4.26 5.06
C SER A 34 8.55 4.71 5.21
N ARG A 35 9.50 3.77 5.17
CA ARG A 35 10.94 4.07 5.10
C ARG A 35 11.35 4.61 3.74
N ALA A 36 10.86 4.01 2.65
CA ALA A 36 11.20 4.43 1.29
C ALA A 36 10.60 5.81 0.94
N TYR A 37 9.41 6.11 1.46
CA TYR A 37 8.66 7.35 1.20
C TYR A 37 8.22 8.02 2.51
N PRO A 38 9.14 8.66 3.24
CA PRO A 38 8.85 9.25 4.55
C PRO A 38 7.70 10.26 4.51
N ARG A 39 6.79 10.16 5.48
CA ARG A 39 5.60 11.02 5.65
C ARG A 39 4.57 10.94 4.50
N ARG A 40 4.68 9.95 3.61
CA ARG A 40 3.68 9.72 2.54
C ARG A 40 2.72 8.58 2.88
N ILE A 41 3.14 7.62 3.70
CA ILE A 41 2.39 6.39 3.96
C ILE A 41 1.66 6.49 5.29
N GLN A 42 0.38 6.13 5.32
CA GLN A 42 -0.37 5.92 6.55
C GLN A 42 0.12 4.65 7.25
N THR A 43 0.74 4.81 8.41
CA THR A 43 1.31 3.72 9.22
C THR A 43 0.48 3.38 10.46
N GLY A 44 -0.65 4.05 10.66
CA GLY A 44 -1.59 3.72 11.73
C GLY A 44 -2.31 2.38 11.50
N GLU A 45 -3.23 2.06 12.41
CA GLU A 45 -4.08 0.88 12.28
C GLU A 45 -4.82 0.87 10.93
N ARG A 46 -4.79 -0.28 10.23
CA ARG A 46 -5.45 -0.42 8.93
C ARG A 46 -6.95 -0.32 9.08
N ARG A 47 -7.53 0.65 8.36
CA ARG A 47 -8.98 0.76 8.19
C ARG A 47 -9.36 0.03 6.91
N TRP A 48 -10.05 -1.09 7.05
CA TRP A 48 -10.55 -1.86 5.92
C TRP A 48 -11.91 -1.34 5.46
N HIS A 49 -12.02 -1.08 4.18
CA HIS A 49 -13.23 -0.62 3.52
C HIS A 49 -13.70 -1.68 2.53
N MET A 50 -15.01 -1.97 2.52
CA MET A 50 -15.60 -2.81 1.50
C MET A 50 -15.58 -2.09 0.15
N ASN A 51 -15.15 -2.78 -0.90
CA ASN A 51 -15.15 -2.31 -2.26
C ASN A 51 -16.07 -3.19 -3.11
N ASN A 52 -17.12 -2.60 -3.68
CA ASN A 52 -18.05 -3.27 -4.58
C ASN A 52 -18.05 -2.54 -5.92
N ALA A 53 -17.46 -3.13 -6.94
CA ALA A 53 -17.33 -2.52 -8.26
C ALA A 53 -17.34 -3.60 -9.36
N GLY A 54 -18.00 -3.31 -10.49
CA GLY A 54 -18.00 -4.22 -11.64
C GLY A 54 -18.57 -5.62 -11.37
N GLY A 55 -19.42 -5.78 -10.34
CA GLY A 55 -19.97 -7.08 -9.93
C GLY A 55 -19.07 -7.91 -9.01
N ALA A 56 -17.89 -7.40 -8.63
CA ALA A 56 -16.99 -8.04 -7.66
C ALA A 56 -17.03 -7.33 -6.30
N MET A 57 -16.89 -8.12 -5.23
CA MET A 57 -16.78 -7.65 -3.85
C MET A 57 -15.39 -7.96 -3.31
N GLY A 58 -14.74 -6.97 -2.72
CA GLY A 58 -13.45 -7.10 -2.06
C GLY A 58 -13.29 -6.13 -0.90
N GLN A 59 -12.08 -6.06 -0.35
CA GLN A 59 -11.70 -5.13 0.71
C GLN A 59 -10.42 -4.40 0.32
N MET A 60 -10.31 -3.14 0.72
CA MET A 60 -9.10 -2.33 0.55
C MET A 60 -8.84 -1.48 1.78
N THR A 61 -7.59 -1.08 2.00
CA THR A 61 -7.22 -0.07 2.99
C THR A 61 -6.41 1.02 2.29
N LEU A 62 -6.56 2.29 2.65
CA LEU A 62 -5.86 3.37 1.96
C LEU A 62 -4.55 3.71 2.68
N LEU A 63 -3.43 3.62 1.97
CA LEU A 63 -2.09 3.94 2.48
C LEU A 63 -1.60 5.32 2.04
N TYR A 64 -1.98 5.76 0.84
CA TYR A 64 -1.69 7.09 0.31
C TYR A 64 -2.77 7.49 -0.71
N ALA A 65 -3.08 8.78 -0.79
CA ALA A 65 -3.90 9.34 -1.87
C ALA A 65 -3.50 10.76 -2.21
N SER A 66 -3.53 11.07 -3.51
CA SER A 66 -3.50 12.41 -4.08
C SER A 66 -4.44 12.49 -5.28
N MET A 67 -4.46 13.64 -5.95
CA MET A 67 -5.24 13.82 -7.19
C MET A 67 -4.75 12.96 -8.37
N ARG A 68 -3.54 12.38 -8.28
CA ARG A 68 -2.91 11.66 -9.40
C ARG A 68 -2.48 10.24 -9.09
N GLU A 69 -2.23 9.93 -7.82
CA GLU A 69 -1.66 8.66 -7.38
C GLU A 69 -2.31 8.21 -6.07
N TYR A 70 -2.44 6.91 -5.88
CA TYR A 70 -2.91 6.30 -4.64
C TYR A 70 -2.22 4.96 -4.42
N ILE A 71 -2.16 4.53 -3.15
CA ILE A 71 -1.72 3.19 -2.75
C ILE A 71 -2.79 2.62 -1.82
N ILE A 72 -3.24 1.40 -2.14
CA ILE A 72 -4.14 0.58 -1.32
C ILE A 72 -3.47 -0.73 -0.90
#